data_AF-A0A4Y9IV14-F1
#
_entry.id   AF-A0A4Y9IV14-F1
#
_cell.length_a   1.000
_cell.length_b   1.000
_cell.length_c   1.000
_cell.angle_alpha   90.00
_cell.angle_beta   90.00
_cell.angle_gamma   90.00
#
_symmetry.space_group_name_H-M   'P 1'
#
loop_
_entity.id
_entity.type
_entity.pdbx_description
1 polymer ?
#
loop_
_entity_poly.entity_id
_entity_poly.type
_entity_poly.pdbx_seq_one_letter_code
_entity_poly.pdbx_strand_id
1 'polypeptide(L)'
;MRQDKKKVFVSGCYDMLHSGHVAFFKQAAAYGDLYVGIGSDATIEQLKHRKTVYSERERLYMVKAIRYVTDAFINPGSGMMDFIDTVDKVKPDIFVVNSDGGSDVKREFCRKRGIEYVVLEREPDAGLQARSTTSLRQGVASHLPYRIDIAGTWIDQPYVSQYGNGWAITASIEPTVEFMERGGMSTSTRNAAKKIWPYELPNYNEEMLAKLLFCIENDPENEGHISGAQDAIGICMSGVTRHYYDGHYWPSRIESCHDEAVLSWLESHVCIVPMFPRRPGCSVIEGKDVTPEKVNALTSAADRCWEAMLARDLNDFAAAFADSFDAQVAMFPAMMQPGVQEHIDRWRDKALAWKMLGAGGGGHLALVMEHIPEEGVIPIKIRRKDSF
;
A
#
# COMPACT_ATOMS: atom_id res chain seq x y z
N MET A 1 -7.20 51.18 25.33
CA MET A 1 -7.84 49.86 25.50
C MET A 1 -7.35 48.97 24.37
N ARG A 2 -6.60 47.89 24.66
CA ARG A 2 -6.35 46.86 23.64
C ARG A 2 -7.70 46.25 23.32
N GLN A 3 -8.13 46.28 22.07
CA GLN A 3 -9.17 45.35 21.63
C GLN A 3 -8.69 43.94 21.98
N ASP A 4 -9.51 43.16 22.67
CA ASP A 4 -9.20 41.76 22.91
C ASP A 4 -9.00 41.10 21.55
N LYS A 5 -7.78 40.61 21.31
CA LYS A 5 -7.48 39.90 20.08
C LYS A 5 -8.33 38.65 20.04
N LYS A 6 -8.92 38.36 18.88
CA LYS A 6 -9.64 37.10 18.64
C LYS A 6 -8.74 35.92 18.99
N LYS A 7 -9.31 34.88 19.57
CA LYS A 7 -8.63 33.61 19.80
C LYS A 7 -8.80 32.71 18.59
N VAL A 8 -7.69 32.26 18.03
CA VAL A 8 -7.65 31.37 16.87
C VAL A 8 -7.25 29.98 17.34
N PHE A 9 -7.93 28.95 16.88
CA PHE A 9 -7.60 27.57 17.20
C PHE A 9 -7.31 26.76 15.95
N VAL A 10 -6.25 25.95 16.03
CA VAL A 10 -5.91 24.95 15.02
C VAL A 10 -5.70 23.61 15.71
N SER A 11 -6.00 22.51 15.02
CA SER A 11 -5.70 21.19 15.54
C SER A 11 -5.12 20.25 14.50
N GLY A 12 -4.20 19.40 14.94
CA GLY A 12 -3.53 18.44 14.08
C GLY A 12 -2.48 17.59 14.81
N CYS A 13 -1.76 16.78 14.03
CA CYS A 13 -0.70 15.92 14.53
C CYS A 13 0.60 16.70 14.79
N TYR A 14 0.99 17.57 13.86
CA TYR A 14 2.22 18.38 13.91
C TYR A 14 3.51 17.57 14.22
N ASP A 15 3.51 16.30 13.85
CA ASP A 15 4.69 15.44 13.95
C ASP A 15 5.74 15.81 12.89
N MET A 16 7.00 15.57 13.22
CA MET A 16 8.16 16.04 12.46
C MET A 16 8.06 17.50 12.01
N LEU A 17 8.04 18.41 12.98
CA LEU A 17 7.85 19.84 12.74
C LEU A 17 8.78 20.39 11.64
N HIS A 18 8.23 21.17 10.72
CA HIS A 18 8.95 21.68 9.55
C HIS A 18 8.42 23.04 9.10
N SER A 19 9.07 23.64 8.09
CA SER A 19 8.74 24.98 7.56
C SER A 19 7.26 25.16 7.22
N GLY A 20 6.65 24.19 6.54
CA GLY A 20 5.21 24.20 6.25
C GLY A 20 4.30 24.36 7.49
N HIS A 21 4.60 23.71 8.62
CA HIS A 21 3.84 23.93 9.86
C HIS A 21 4.04 25.35 10.39
N VAL A 22 5.28 25.85 10.37
CA VAL A 22 5.59 27.21 10.83
C VAL A 22 4.90 28.27 9.95
N ALA A 23 4.88 28.07 8.64
CA ALA A 23 4.17 28.93 7.69
C ALA A 23 2.65 28.91 7.94
N PHE A 24 2.07 27.73 8.16
CA PHE A 24 0.66 27.61 8.52
C PHE A 24 0.33 28.33 9.83
N PHE A 25 1.15 28.16 10.88
CA PHE A 25 0.97 28.88 12.14
C PHE A 25 1.11 30.40 11.98
N LYS A 26 2.04 30.87 11.14
CA LYS A 26 2.18 32.28 10.78
C LYS A 26 0.91 32.84 10.15
N GLN A 27 0.30 32.12 9.21
CA GLN A 27 -0.93 32.53 8.56
C GLN A 27 -2.12 32.50 9.53
N ALA A 28 -2.27 31.44 10.33
CA ALA A 28 -3.34 31.34 11.31
C ALA A 28 -3.25 32.44 12.38
N ALA A 29 -2.04 32.79 12.83
CA ALA A 29 -1.81 33.88 13.78
C ALA A 29 -2.11 35.28 13.21
N ALA A 30 -2.30 35.43 11.89
CA ALA A 30 -2.74 36.70 11.32
C ALA A 30 -4.20 37.04 11.71
N TYR A 31 -4.99 36.03 12.09
CA TYR A 31 -6.39 36.18 12.51
C TYR A 31 -6.56 36.51 14.01
N GLY A 32 -5.49 36.40 14.81
CA GLY A 32 -5.55 36.62 16.26
C GLY A 32 -4.50 35.84 17.05
N ASP A 33 -4.73 35.68 18.35
CA ASP A 33 -3.83 34.91 19.23
C ASP A 33 -4.05 33.40 19.01
N LEU A 34 -3.00 32.70 18.60
CA LEU A 34 -3.08 31.32 18.11
C LEU A 34 -2.90 30.28 19.22
N TYR A 35 -3.89 29.41 19.37
CA TYR A 35 -3.89 28.25 20.27
C TYR A 35 -3.87 26.96 19.45
N VAL A 36 -3.01 26.01 19.81
CA VAL A 36 -2.80 24.78 19.04
C VAL A 36 -3.19 23.53 19.84
N GLY A 37 -4.12 22.73 19.31
CA GLY A 37 -4.46 21.41 19.84
C GLY A 37 -3.71 20.29 19.13
N ILE A 38 -2.88 19.56 19.86
CA ILE A 38 -2.04 18.48 19.34
C ILE A 38 -2.70 17.13 19.66
N GLY A 39 -2.94 16.31 18.64
CA GLY A 39 -3.47 14.96 18.86
C GLY A 39 -2.49 14.08 19.64
N SER A 40 -3.03 13.33 20.61
CA SER A 40 -2.26 12.38 21.44
C SER A 40 -1.63 11.27 20.59
N ASP A 41 -0.56 10.64 21.09
CA ASP A 41 0.10 9.55 20.36
C ASP A 41 -0.89 8.41 20.03
N ALA A 42 -1.74 8.04 21.00
CA ALA A 42 -2.78 7.02 20.84
C ALA A 42 -3.82 7.38 19.76
N THR A 43 -4.30 8.62 19.76
CA THR A 43 -5.29 9.08 18.77
C THR A 43 -4.71 9.10 17.35
N ILE A 44 -3.45 9.54 17.21
CA ILE A 44 -2.79 9.54 15.90
C ILE A 44 -2.57 8.12 15.38
N GLU A 45 -2.13 7.20 16.26
CA GLU A 45 -1.95 5.80 15.90
C GLU A 45 -3.26 5.17 15.44
N GLN A 46 -4.37 5.40 16.15
CA GLN A 46 -5.70 4.93 15.78
C GLN A 46 -6.16 5.47 14.42
N LEU A 47 -6.02 6.77 14.17
CA LEU A 47 -6.56 7.41 12.96
C LEU A 47 -5.72 7.19 11.71
N LYS A 48 -4.41 7.06 11.87
CA LYS A 48 -3.47 6.98 10.74
C LYS A 48 -2.86 5.60 10.57
N HIS A 49 -3.26 4.65 11.43
CA HIS A 49 -2.71 3.29 11.52
C HIS A 49 -1.18 3.28 11.60
N ARG A 50 -0.59 4.30 12.23
CA ARG A 50 0.87 4.48 12.32
C ARG A 50 1.29 5.34 13.52
N LYS A 51 2.43 5.02 14.10
CA LYS A 51 3.02 5.78 15.23
C LYS A 51 3.58 7.14 14.80
N THR A 52 3.66 8.05 15.77
CA THR A 52 4.37 9.34 15.69
C THR A 52 5.88 9.12 15.81
N VAL A 53 6.68 10.01 15.21
CA VAL A 53 8.15 9.95 15.35
C VAL A 53 8.58 10.61 16.66
N TYR A 54 8.01 11.78 16.95
CA TYR A 54 8.19 12.46 18.23
C TYR A 54 7.00 12.19 19.15
N SER A 55 7.28 11.94 20.43
CA SER A 55 6.24 11.79 21.44
C SER A 55 5.37 13.05 21.50
N GLU A 56 4.12 12.91 21.95
CA GLU A 56 3.21 14.04 22.12
C GLU A 56 3.83 15.17 22.98
N ARG A 57 4.63 14.81 24.00
CA ARG A 57 5.33 15.78 24.86
C ARG A 57 6.40 16.57 24.13
N GLU A 58 7.17 15.93 23.25
CA GLU A 58 8.18 16.60 22.42
C GLU A 58 7.53 17.49 21.37
N ARG A 59 6.46 17.00 20.71
CA ARG A 59 5.66 17.80 19.77
C ARG A 59 5.09 19.04 20.46
N LEU A 60 4.55 18.90 21.67
CA LEU A 60 4.06 20.03 22.47
C LEU A 60 5.16 21.05 22.77
N TYR A 61 6.32 20.59 23.23
CA TYR A 61 7.45 21.47 23.52
C TYR A 61 7.86 22.28 22.29
N MET A 62 8.04 21.61 21.14
CA MET A 62 8.44 22.27 19.90
C MET A 62 7.40 23.27 19.41
N VAL A 63 6.10 22.92 19.44
CA VAL A 63 5.02 23.81 19.01
C VAL A 63 4.92 25.05 19.90
N LYS A 64 5.05 24.91 21.23
CA LYS A 64 5.06 26.06 22.17
C LYS A 64 6.24 27.01 21.94
N ALA A 65 7.35 26.52 21.39
CA ALA A 65 8.52 27.34 21.10
C ALA A 65 8.38 28.18 19.80
N ILE A 66 7.34 27.94 18.99
CA ILE A 66 7.14 28.67 17.73
C ILE A 66 6.59 30.06 18.06
N ARG A 67 7.28 31.10 17.57
CA ARG A 67 6.96 32.51 17.88
C ARG A 67 5.52 32.96 17.59
N TYR A 68 4.81 32.26 16.71
CA TYR A 68 3.44 32.59 16.28
C TYR A 68 2.38 31.93 17.16
N VAL A 69 2.77 30.99 18.02
CA VAL A 69 1.86 30.23 18.88
C VAL A 69 1.78 30.91 20.25
N THR A 70 0.56 31.26 20.67
CA THR A 70 0.28 31.84 22.00
C THR A 70 0.31 30.76 23.08
N ASP A 71 -0.33 29.61 22.85
CA ASP A 71 -0.20 28.41 23.69
C ASP A 71 -0.56 27.13 22.92
N ALA A 72 -0.19 25.97 23.44
CA ALA A 72 -0.52 24.67 22.87
C ALA A 72 -0.86 23.63 23.93
N PHE A 73 -1.64 22.61 23.53
CA PHE A 73 -2.17 21.57 24.42
C PHE A 73 -2.15 20.21 23.75
N ILE A 74 -2.02 19.14 24.54
CA ILE A 74 -2.39 17.80 24.08
C ILE A 74 -3.90 17.65 24.20
N ASN A 75 -4.54 17.22 23.13
CA ASN A 75 -5.96 16.94 23.09
C ASN A 75 -6.25 15.68 23.92
N PRO A 76 -7.18 15.74 24.90
CA PRO A 76 -7.51 14.60 25.75
C PRO A 76 -8.47 13.60 25.08
N GLY A 77 -9.14 13.98 23.99
CA GLY A 77 -10.10 13.14 23.29
C GLY A 77 -9.45 12.15 22.32
N SER A 78 -10.30 11.45 21.57
CA SER A 78 -9.92 10.44 20.57
C SER A 78 -10.67 10.62 19.25
N GLY A 79 -10.16 9.99 18.19
CA GLY A 79 -10.75 10.06 16.85
C GLY A 79 -10.63 11.43 16.18
N MET A 80 -11.39 11.66 15.10
CA MET A 80 -11.25 12.86 14.25
C MET A 80 -11.62 14.18 14.94
N MET A 81 -12.28 14.10 16.11
CA MET A 81 -12.77 15.23 16.89
C MET A 81 -12.16 15.22 18.31
N ASP A 82 -10.93 14.74 18.44
CA ASP A 82 -10.19 14.66 19.71
C ASP A 82 -10.02 16.02 20.45
N PHE A 83 -10.11 17.12 19.72
CA PHE A 83 -9.90 18.49 20.21
C PHE A 83 -11.09 19.13 20.93
N ILE A 84 -12.26 18.48 21.01
CA ILE A 84 -13.50 19.09 21.53
C ILE A 84 -13.28 19.72 22.92
N ASP A 85 -12.72 18.96 23.87
CA ASP A 85 -12.50 19.44 25.24
C ASP A 85 -11.49 20.59 25.30
N THR A 86 -10.50 20.59 24.40
CA THR A 86 -9.52 21.66 24.28
C THR A 86 -10.19 22.94 23.78
N VAL A 87 -11.08 22.83 22.78
CA VAL A 87 -11.87 23.95 22.26
C VAL A 87 -12.76 24.53 23.35
N ASP A 88 -13.44 23.70 24.13
CA ASP A 88 -14.34 24.17 25.20
C ASP A 88 -13.58 24.89 26.33
N LYS A 89 -12.30 24.54 26.55
CA LYS A 89 -11.39 25.25 27.47
C LYS A 89 -10.89 26.57 26.90
N VAL A 90 -10.42 26.57 25.65
CA VAL A 90 -9.82 27.76 25.01
C VAL A 90 -10.87 28.81 24.67
N LYS A 91 -12.06 28.36 24.24
CA LYS A 91 -13.17 29.15 23.70
C LYS A 91 -12.71 30.06 22.55
N PRO A 92 -12.28 29.47 21.42
CA PRO A 92 -11.81 30.26 20.29
C PRO A 92 -12.94 30.94 19.54
N ASP A 93 -12.65 32.10 18.96
CA ASP A 93 -13.54 32.82 18.05
C ASP A 93 -13.45 32.25 16.63
N ILE A 94 -12.27 31.74 16.26
CA ILE A 94 -11.97 31.23 14.92
C ILE A 94 -11.33 29.84 15.01
N PHE A 95 -11.80 28.89 14.20
CA PHE A 95 -11.18 27.59 13.97
C PHE A 95 -10.60 27.56 12.56
N VAL A 96 -9.27 27.43 12.46
CA VAL A 96 -8.55 27.40 11.18
C VAL A 96 -8.15 25.97 10.84
N VAL A 97 -8.36 25.59 9.58
CA VAL A 97 -7.85 24.34 9.00
C VAL A 97 -7.07 24.62 7.72
N ASN A 98 -6.19 23.70 7.34
CA ASN A 98 -5.67 23.66 5.97
C ASN A 98 -6.73 23.08 5.02
N SER A 99 -6.58 23.36 3.72
CA SER A 99 -7.45 22.88 2.64
C SER A 99 -7.66 21.35 2.63
N ASP A 100 -6.67 20.58 3.08
CA ASP A 100 -6.70 19.12 3.21
C ASP A 100 -7.28 18.60 4.53
N GLY A 101 -7.55 19.50 5.50
CA GLY A 101 -8.09 19.17 6.83
C GLY A 101 -9.55 19.56 7.05
N GLY A 102 -10.22 20.06 6.00
CA GLY A 102 -11.61 20.46 5.99
C GLY A 102 -12.56 19.28 6.12
N SER A 103 -13.57 19.38 6.98
CA SER A 103 -14.66 18.38 7.03
C SER A 103 -15.98 19.02 7.43
N ASP A 104 -17.08 18.48 6.92
CA ASP A 104 -18.42 18.99 7.21
C ASP A 104 -18.80 18.80 8.68
N VAL A 105 -18.25 17.76 9.33
CA VAL A 105 -18.41 17.53 10.77
C VAL A 105 -17.78 18.68 11.57
N LYS A 106 -16.59 19.15 11.19
CA LYS A 106 -15.92 20.28 11.85
C LYS A 106 -16.65 21.60 11.60
N ARG A 107 -17.13 21.81 10.37
CA ARG A 107 -17.95 22.98 10.02
C ARG A 107 -19.22 23.04 10.87
N GLU A 108 -19.94 21.94 10.97
CA GLU A 108 -21.16 21.85 11.76
C GLU A 108 -20.88 22.03 13.26
N PHE A 109 -19.78 21.45 13.76
CA PHE A 109 -19.32 21.64 15.14
C PHE A 109 -19.06 23.12 15.46
N CYS A 110 -18.37 23.84 14.58
CA CYS A 110 -18.06 25.26 14.75
C CYS A 110 -19.33 26.11 14.67
N ARG A 111 -20.21 25.83 13.69
CA ARG A 111 -21.50 26.52 13.52
C ARG A 111 -22.37 26.44 14.78
N LYS A 112 -22.49 25.26 15.40
CA LYS A 112 -23.25 25.07 16.64
C LYS A 112 -22.71 25.85 17.84
N ARG A 113 -21.42 26.22 17.82
CA ARG A 113 -20.72 26.92 18.89
C ARG A 113 -20.47 28.40 18.59
N GLY A 114 -20.94 28.89 17.44
CA GLY A 114 -20.70 30.27 17.01
C GLY A 114 -19.23 30.56 16.68
N ILE A 115 -18.45 29.54 16.33
CA ILE A 115 -17.02 29.66 15.98
C ILE A 115 -16.91 29.85 14.46
N GLU A 116 -16.16 30.87 14.03
CA GLU A 116 -15.88 31.15 12.62
C GLU A 116 -14.96 30.06 12.05
N TYR A 117 -15.32 29.40 10.95
CA TYR A 117 -14.52 28.32 10.35
C TYR A 117 -13.79 28.82 9.10
N VAL A 118 -12.46 28.81 9.14
CA VAL A 118 -11.61 29.33 8.06
C VAL A 118 -10.77 28.20 7.47
N VAL A 119 -10.73 28.13 6.15
CA VAL A 119 -9.88 27.18 5.40
C VAL A 119 -8.77 27.97 4.73
N LEU A 120 -7.52 27.61 4.99
CA LEU A 120 -6.35 28.21 4.36
C LEU A 120 -5.73 27.24 3.34
N GLU A 121 -5.20 27.79 2.26
CA GLU A 121 -4.35 27.02 1.34
C GLU A 121 -2.93 26.90 1.87
N ARG A 122 -2.22 25.82 1.47
CA ARG A 122 -0.83 25.63 1.85
C ARG A 122 0.08 26.50 0.98
N GLU A 123 0.26 27.75 1.38
CA GLU A 123 1.28 28.62 0.79
C GLU A 123 2.61 28.49 1.54
N PRO A 124 3.69 28.04 0.89
CA PRO A 124 5.02 28.10 1.48
C PRO A 124 5.43 29.55 1.74
N ASP A 125 6.13 29.81 2.84
CA ASP A 125 6.70 31.14 3.08
C ASP A 125 7.74 31.46 1.98
N ALA A 126 7.86 32.74 1.61
CA ALA A 126 8.60 33.17 0.42
C ALA A 126 10.03 32.59 0.37
N GLY A 127 10.34 31.83 -0.69
CA GLY A 127 11.65 31.22 -0.91
C GLY A 127 11.84 29.82 -0.33
N LEU A 128 10.84 29.24 0.35
CA LEU A 128 10.89 27.86 0.85
C LEU A 128 10.10 26.90 -0.03
N GLN A 129 10.62 25.68 -0.21
CA GLN A 129 9.87 24.60 -0.85
C GLN A 129 8.69 24.16 0.03
N ALA A 130 7.57 23.80 -0.59
CA ALA A 130 6.43 23.19 0.08
C ALA A 130 6.85 21.86 0.75
N ARG A 131 6.48 21.67 2.02
CA ARG A 131 6.74 20.44 2.79
C ARG A 131 5.52 20.08 3.63
N SER A 132 5.29 18.79 3.83
CA SER A 132 4.29 18.23 4.75
C SER A 132 4.92 17.14 5.63
N THR A 133 4.31 16.78 6.76
CA THR A 133 4.75 15.60 7.52
C THR A 133 4.73 14.35 6.63
N THR A 134 3.77 14.24 5.70
CA THR A 134 3.74 13.14 4.72
C THR A 134 4.99 13.16 3.83
N SER A 135 5.44 14.32 3.36
CA SER A 135 6.66 14.45 2.57
C SER A 135 7.94 14.27 3.41
N LEU A 136 7.93 14.54 4.72
CA LEU A 136 9.09 14.25 5.58
C LEU A 136 9.12 12.80 6.07
N ARG A 137 7.96 12.12 6.11
CA ARG A 137 7.85 10.68 6.29
C ARG A 137 8.27 9.90 5.03
N GLN A 138 8.66 10.58 3.95
CA GLN A 138 9.49 10.00 2.87
C GLN A 138 10.86 9.48 3.37
N GLY A 139 11.13 9.53 4.69
CA GLY A 139 12.10 8.67 5.37
C GLY A 139 11.63 7.22 5.64
N VAL A 140 10.50 6.75 5.10
CA VAL A 140 10.22 5.31 4.94
C VAL A 140 11.16 4.81 3.84
N ALA A 141 11.83 3.68 4.10
CA ALA A 141 12.96 3.15 3.34
C ALA A 141 12.69 2.89 1.83
N SER A 142 11.45 2.98 1.34
CA SER A 142 11.05 3.04 -0.08
C SER A 142 9.51 3.02 -0.25
N HIS A 143 8.96 3.91 -1.09
CA HIS A 143 7.60 3.87 -1.67
C HIS A 143 7.47 2.95 -2.88
N LEU A 144 8.47 2.11 -3.16
CA LEU A 144 8.36 1.13 -4.25
C LEU A 144 7.14 0.23 -4.03
N PRO A 145 6.32 -0.03 -5.06
CA PRO A 145 5.18 -0.92 -4.99
C PRO A 145 5.58 -2.34 -4.57
N TYR A 146 4.59 -3.11 -4.13
CA TYR A 146 4.69 -4.56 -4.05
C TYR A 146 3.99 -5.20 -5.24
N ARG A 147 4.37 -6.44 -5.55
CA ARG A 147 3.66 -7.29 -6.50
C ARG A 147 2.82 -8.30 -5.74
N ILE A 148 1.58 -8.52 -6.20
CA ILE A 148 0.83 -9.76 -5.92
C ILE A 148 0.64 -10.55 -7.21
N ASP A 149 0.68 -11.87 -7.12
CA ASP A 149 0.28 -12.75 -8.20
C ASP A 149 -1.17 -13.15 -8.10
N ILE A 150 -1.86 -13.08 -9.24
CA ILE A 150 -3.27 -13.42 -9.35
C ILE A 150 -3.41 -14.84 -9.91
N ALA A 151 -2.89 -15.09 -11.11
CA ALA A 151 -2.98 -16.41 -11.75
C ALA A 151 -1.84 -16.63 -12.75
N GLY A 152 -1.60 -17.90 -13.11
CA GLY A 152 -0.66 -18.28 -14.18
C GLY A 152 0.83 -18.20 -13.81
N THR A 153 1.19 -17.75 -12.61
CA THR A 153 2.58 -17.56 -12.20
C THR A 153 3.35 -18.90 -12.14
N TRP A 154 4.67 -18.85 -12.42
CA TRP A 154 5.57 -19.94 -12.85
C TRP A 154 5.77 -20.07 -14.36
N ILE A 155 4.81 -19.62 -15.18
CA ILE A 155 4.92 -19.67 -16.64
C ILE A 155 6.04 -18.74 -17.17
N ASP A 156 6.52 -17.81 -16.35
CA ASP A 156 7.66 -16.91 -16.62
C ASP A 156 9.02 -17.62 -16.62
N GLN A 157 9.04 -18.89 -16.22
CA GLN A 157 10.22 -19.74 -16.27
C GLN A 157 10.25 -20.51 -17.60
N PRO A 158 11.29 -20.38 -18.44
CA PRO A 158 11.41 -21.09 -19.71
C PRO A 158 11.24 -22.60 -19.60
N TYR A 159 11.72 -23.20 -18.51
CA TYR A 159 11.58 -24.63 -18.29
C TYR A 159 10.13 -25.07 -17.98
N VAL A 160 9.24 -24.13 -17.70
CA VAL A 160 7.78 -24.36 -17.59
C VAL A 160 7.12 -24.04 -18.94
N SER A 161 7.34 -22.84 -19.49
CA SER A 161 6.69 -22.42 -20.73
C SER A 161 7.08 -23.24 -21.96
N GLN A 162 8.19 -23.99 -21.92
CA GLN A 162 8.53 -24.94 -23.00
C GLN A 162 7.47 -26.06 -23.17
N TYR A 163 6.67 -26.34 -22.13
CA TYR A 163 5.61 -27.35 -22.17
C TYR A 163 4.25 -26.77 -22.60
N GLY A 164 4.14 -25.44 -22.70
CA GLY A 164 2.92 -24.74 -23.10
C GLY A 164 3.07 -23.23 -22.89
N ASN A 165 2.50 -22.45 -23.81
CA ASN A 165 2.55 -20.99 -23.76
C ASN A 165 1.33 -20.44 -23.02
N GLY A 166 1.46 -19.27 -22.40
CA GLY A 166 0.30 -18.62 -21.83
C GLY A 166 0.60 -17.40 -20.97
N TRP A 167 -0.45 -16.91 -20.34
CA TRP A 167 -0.43 -15.70 -19.54
C TRP A 167 -0.10 -15.98 -18.08
N ALA A 168 0.64 -15.07 -17.46
CA ALA A 168 0.59 -14.85 -16.02
C ALA A 168 0.01 -13.47 -15.74
N ILE A 169 -0.63 -13.33 -14.57
CA ILE A 169 -1.34 -12.13 -14.14
C ILE A 169 -0.78 -11.67 -12.81
N THR A 170 -0.37 -10.41 -12.75
CA THR A 170 0.11 -9.75 -11.54
C THR A 170 -0.62 -8.44 -11.32
N ALA A 171 -0.71 -8.00 -10.07
CA ALA A 171 -1.18 -6.65 -9.74
C ALA A 171 -0.11 -5.92 -8.93
N SER A 172 0.09 -4.65 -9.27
CA SER A 172 0.97 -3.75 -8.52
C SER A 172 0.17 -3.10 -7.41
N ILE A 173 0.60 -3.27 -6.16
CA ILE A 173 -0.09 -2.72 -5.00
C ILE A 173 0.75 -1.68 -4.27
N GLU A 174 0.06 -0.67 -3.75
CA GLU A 174 0.63 0.36 -2.90
C GLU A 174 1.20 -0.25 -1.61
N PRO A 175 2.35 0.25 -1.12
CA PRO A 175 2.95 -0.21 0.13
C PRO A 175 2.19 0.36 1.35
N THR A 176 0.91 -0.01 1.50
CA THR A 176 0.05 0.40 2.63
C THR A 176 0.52 -0.18 3.96
N VAL A 177 1.19 -1.34 3.91
CA VAL A 177 1.87 -2.00 5.02
C VAL A 177 3.24 -2.51 4.55
N GLU A 178 4.16 -2.68 5.49
CA GLU A 178 5.46 -3.28 5.21
C GLU A 178 5.41 -4.79 5.38
N PHE A 179 5.59 -5.53 4.27
CA PHE A 179 5.53 -6.99 4.27
C PHE A 179 6.86 -7.63 4.69
N MET A 180 6.77 -8.81 5.32
CA MET A 180 7.93 -9.59 5.74
C MET A 180 8.81 -10.03 4.56
N GLU A 181 10.13 -9.99 4.76
CA GLU A 181 11.10 -10.54 3.82
C GLU A 181 10.85 -12.03 3.54
N ARG A 182 11.02 -12.45 2.27
CA ARG A 182 10.72 -13.81 1.79
C ARG A 182 9.26 -14.24 2.04
N GLY A 183 8.36 -13.27 2.06
CA GLY A 183 6.92 -13.48 2.27
C GLY A 183 6.10 -13.73 1.00
N GLY A 184 6.73 -13.94 -0.16
CA GLY A 184 6.01 -14.06 -1.45
C GLY A 184 5.66 -12.73 -2.12
N MET A 185 6.05 -11.60 -1.51
CA MET A 185 5.73 -10.23 -1.95
C MET A 185 6.88 -9.60 -2.76
N SER A 186 7.53 -10.38 -3.64
CA SER A 186 8.61 -9.91 -4.51
C SER A 186 9.76 -9.16 -3.79
N THR A 187 10.07 -9.51 -2.53
CA THR A 187 10.95 -8.66 -1.69
C THR A 187 12.40 -8.62 -2.17
N SER A 188 12.91 -9.69 -2.78
CA SER A 188 14.24 -9.72 -3.42
C SER A 188 14.36 -8.70 -4.56
N THR A 189 13.46 -8.80 -5.54
CA THR A 189 13.38 -7.85 -6.67
C THR A 189 13.12 -6.43 -6.18
N ARG A 190 12.26 -6.25 -5.17
CA ARG A 190 12.04 -4.94 -4.56
C ARG A 190 13.31 -4.37 -3.91
N ASN A 191 14.14 -5.21 -3.29
CA ASN A 191 15.43 -4.78 -2.75
C ASN A 191 16.45 -4.47 -3.85
N ALA A 192 16.42 -5.16 -5.00
CA ALA A 192 17.17 -4.76 -6.18
C ALA A 192 16.71 -3.39 -6.70
N ALA A 193 15.39 -3.19 -6.81
CA ALA A 193 14.80 -1.91 -7.18
C ALA A 193 15.22 -0.78 -6.22
N LYS A 194 15.23 -1.01 -4.89
CA LYS A 194 15.70 -0.01 -3.91
C LYS A 194 17.14 0.46 -4.14
N LYS A 195 18.01 -0.37 -4.73
CA LYS A 195 19.40 0.04 -5.01
C LYS A 195 19.49 1.11 -6.09
N ILE A 196 18.55 1.09 -7.06
CA ILE A 196 18.52 2.02 -8.20
C ILE A 196 17.46 3.11 -8.05
N TRP A 197 16.39 2.82 -7.32
CA TRP A 197 15.23 3.65 -7.06
C TRP A 197 14.91 3.60 -5.56
N PRO A 198 15.75 4.25 -4.72
CA PRO A 198 15.65 4.12 -3.26
C PRO A 198 14.32 4.58 -2.70
N TYR A 199 13.69 5.58 -3.32
CA TYR A 199 12.47 6.19 -2.81
C TYR A 199 11.22 5.75 -3.57
N GLU A 200 11.20 5.86 -4.90
CA GLU A 200 10.01 5.57 -5.71
C GLU A 200 10.44 5.18 -7.13
N LEU A 201 9.53 4.57 -7.89
CA LEU A 201 9.78 4.33 -9.31
C LEU A 201 9.84 5.67 -10.05
N PRO A 202 10.79 5.85 -10.99
CA PRO A 202 10.81 7.03 -11.84
C PRO A 202 9.49 7.17 -12.61
N ASN A 203 9.05 8.40 -12.84
CA ASN A 203 7.98 8.67 -13.80
C ASN A 203 8.51 8.48 -15.22
N TYR A 204 8.43 7.25 -15.71
CA TYR A 204 8.91 6.84 -17.03
C TYR A 204 8.06 5.68 -17.57
N ASN A 205 8.36 5.22 -18.78
CA ASN A 205 7.68 4.08 -19.37
C ASN A 205 7.80 2.83 -18.46
N GLU A 206 6.66 2.37 -17.95
CA GLU A 206 6.58 1.29 -16.95
C GLU A 206 7.18 -0.04 -17.44
N GLU A 207 6.97 -0.38 -18.71
CA GLU A 207 7.52 -1.60 -19.31
C GLU A 207 9.06 -1.53 -19.41
N MET A 208 9.60 -0.36 -19.79
CA MET A 208 11.05 -0.13 -19.77
C MET A 208 11.61 -0.22 -18.36
N LEU A 209 10.93 0.34 -17.35
CA LEU A 209 11.34 0.21 -15.95
C LEU A 209 11.34 -1.26 -15.50
N ALA A 210 10.29 -2.01 -15.85
CA ALA A 210 10.22 -3.45 -15.58
C ALA A 210 11.40 -4.19 -16.23
N LYS A 211 11.73 -3.87 -17.49
CA LYS A 211 12.82 -4.52 -18.23
C LYS A 211 14.19 -4.18 -17.66
N LEU A 212 14.41 -2.92 -17.26
CA LEU A 212 15.63 -2.49 -16.57
C LEU A 212 15.80 -3.22 -15.25
N LEU A 213 14.75 -3.29 -14.44
CA LEU A 213 14.79 -3.98 -13.16
C LEU A 213 15.06 -5.48 -13.32
N PHE A 214 14.43 -6.12 -14.30
CA PHE A 214 14.67 -7.53 -14.62
C PHE A 214 16.14 -7.80 -14.99
N CYS A 215 16.74 -6.95 -15.83
CA CYS A 215 18.15 -7.09 -16.22
C CYS A 215 19.11 -6.84 -15.04
N ILE A 216 18.75 -5.96 -14.11
CA ILE A 216 19.58 -5.65 -12.92
C ILE A 216 19.52 -6.77 -11.89
N GLU A 217 18.37 -7.41 -11.73
CA GLU A 217 18.24 -8.58 -10.86
C GLU A 217 19.02 -9.77 -11.42
N ASN A 218 19.03 -9.95 -12.74
CA ASN A 218 19.69 -11.04 -13.44
C ASN A 218 21.07 -10.61 -13.98
N ASP A 219 21.96 -10.18 -13.08
CA ASP A 219 23.34 -9.83 -13.40
C ASP A 219 24.06 -11.01 -14.10
N PRO A 220 24.67 -10.81 -15.28
CA PRO A 220 25.39 -11.86 -15.99
C PRO A 220 26.57 -12.47 -15.20
N GLU A 221 27.12 -11.75 -14.22
CA GLU A 221 28.21 -12.25 -13.36
C GLU A 221 27.69 -13.13 -12.21
N ASN A 222 26.37 -13.19 -11.98
CA ASN A 222 25.78 -14.13 -11.03
C ASN A 222 25.73 -15.53 -11.66
N GLU A 223 26.56 -16.46 -11.18
CA GLU A 223 26.55 -17.89 -11.57
C GLU A 223 25.30 -18.67 -11.08
N GLY A 224 24.17 -17.98 -10.90
CA GLY A 224 22.94 -18.50 -10.29
C GLY A 224 21.80 -18.77 -11.28
N HIS A 225 20.65 -19.15 -10.72
CA HIS A 225 19.40 -19.28 -11.49
C HIS A 225 18.85 -17.90 -11.88
N ILE A 226 18.46 -17.75 -13.15
CA ILE A 226 17.78 -16.55 -13.66
C ILE A 226 16.37 -16.49 -13.05
N SER A 227 16.08 -15.42 -12.30
CA SER A 227 14.74 -15.10 -11.80
C SER A 227 13.84 -14.72 -12.97
N GLY A 228 12.57 -15.10 -12.95
CA GLY A 228 11.63 -14.76 -14.02
C GLY A 228 11.14 -13.31 -13.94
N ALA A 229 10.59 -12.79 -15.04
CA ALA A 229 10.28 -11.36 -15.18
C ALA A 229 9.03 -10.87 -14.41
N GLN A 230 8.22 -11.78 -13.87
CA GLN A 230 6.93 -11.43 -13.24
C GLN A 230 7.05 -10.45 -12.06
N ASP A 231 8.13 -10.55 -11.26
CA ASP A 231 8.32 -9.68 -10.10
C ASP A 231 8.65 -8.26 -10.55
N ALA A 232 9.56 -8.12 -11.52
CA ALA A 232 9.91 -6.83 -12.08
C ALA A 232 8.71 -6.17 -12.78
N ILE A 233 7.92 -6.95 -13.52
CA ILE A 233 6.69 -6.48 -14.18
C ILE A 233 5.67 -6.03 -13.15
N GLY A 234 5.34 -6.85 -12.16
CA GLY A 234 4.30 -6.50 -11.19
C GLY A 234 4.72 -5.42 -10.18
N ILE A 235 6.02 -5.17 -9.98
CA ILE A 235 6.47 -3.96 -9.26
C ILE A 235 6.30 -2.72 -10.14
N CYS A 236 6.72 -2.78 -11.41
CA CYS A 236 6.87 -1.59 -12.26
C CYS A 236 5.63 -1.17 -13.04
N MET A 237 4.80 -2.11 -13.51
CA MET A 237 3.56 -1.84 -14.26
C MET A 237 2.41 -1.52 -13.31
N SER A 238 1.68 -0.43 -13.52
CA SER A 238 0.52 -0.08 -12.66
C SER A 238 -0.72 -0.91 -13.02
N GLY A 239 -1.72 -0.93 -12.14
CA GLY A 239 -2.95 -1.69 -12.33
C GLY A 239 -2.76 -3.20 -12.20
N VAL A 240 -3.61 -3.96 -12.91
CA VAL A 240 -3.46 -5.40 -13.08
C VAL A 240 -2.92 -5.67 -14.47
N THR A 241 -1.86 -6.45 -14.57
CA THR A 241 -1.14 -6.71 -15.83
C THR A 241 -1.07 -8.20 -16.09
N ARG A 242 -1.42 -8.61 -17.32
CA ARG A 242 -1.14 -9.95 -17.84
C ARG A 242 0.05 -9.91 -18.80
N HIS A 243 0.89 -10.93 -18.77
CA HIS A 243 2.09 -11.02 -19.59
C HIS A 243 2.28 -12.44 -20.14
N TYR A 244 2.49 -12.56 -21.47
CA TYR A 244 2.46 -13.81 -22.23
C TYR A 244 3.86 -14.38 -22.46
N TYR A 245 4.06 -15.64 -22.09
CA TYR A 245 5.35 -16.33 -22.22
C TYR A 245 5.30 -17.51 -23.18
N ASP A 246 6.38 -17.67 -23.93
CA ASP A 246 6.52 -18.62 -25.04
C ASP A 246 7.92 -19.28 -25.09
N GLY A 247 8.50 -19.55 -23.92
CA GLY A 247 9.85 -20.14 -23.81
C GLY A 247 10.96 -19.15 -23.48
N HIS A 248 10.65 -17.86 -23.37
CA HIS A 248 11.61 -16.80 -23.05
C HIS A 248 11.37 -16.23 -21.65
N TYR A 249 12.41 -15.71 -21.00
CA TYR A 249 12.28 -15.07 -19.69
C TYR A 249 11.53 -13.74 -19.71
N TRP A 250 11.61 -13.00 -20.81
CA TRP A 250 10.83 -11.78 -21.02
C TRP A 250 9.60 -12.11 -21.86
N PRO A 251 8.39 -11.65 -21.47
CA PRO A 251 7.17 -11.97 -22.21
C PRO A 251 7.17 -11.35 -23.60
N SER A 252 6.52 -12.01 -24.55
CA SER A 252 6.36 -11.48 -25.92
C SER A 252 5.22 -10.46 -26.03
N ARG A 253 4.29 -10.44 -25.07
CA ARG A 253 3.20 -9.46 -24.96
C ARG A 253 2.89 -9.12 -23.51
N ILE A 254 2.53 -7.87 -23.26
CA ILE A 254 2.07 -7.36 -21.96
C ILE A 254 0.81 -6.55 -22.18
N GLU A 255 -0.21 -6.77 -21.33
CA GLU A 255 -1.48 -6.05 -21.37
C GLU A 255 -1.88 -5.63 -19.95
N SER A 256 -2.35 -4.40 -19.78
CA SER A 256 -2.71 -3.85 -18.47
C SER A 256 -4.16 -3.37 -18.43
N CYS A 257 -4.84 -3.68 -17.33
CA CYS A 257 -6.15 -3.18 -16.99
C CYS A 257 -6.01 -2.04 -15.97
N HIS A 258 -6.52 -0.86 -16.34
CA HIS A 258 -6.57 0.33 -15.49
C HIS A 258 -8.02 0.82 -15.28
N ASP A 259 -9.03 0.01 -15.63
CA ASP A 259 -10.43 0.36 -15.41
C ASP A 259 -10.74 0.42 -13.91
N GLU A 260 -11.15 1.59 -13.42
CA GLU A 260 -11.34 1.80 -11.97
C GLU A 260 -12.44 0.91 -11.39
N ALA A 261 -13.46 0.55 -12.18
CA ALA A 261 -14.53 -0.33 -11.70
C ALA A 261 -14.02 -1.76 -11.52
N VAL A 262 -13.14 -2.25 -12.40
CA VAL A 262 -12.46 -3.54 -12.25
C VAL A 262 -11.47 -3.51 -11.09
N LEU A 263 -10.64 -2.46 -10.98
CA LEU A 263 -9.63 -2.36 -9.91
C LEU A 263 -10.28 -2.26 -8.52
N SER A 264 -11.26 -1.39 -8.34
CA SER A 264 -12.01 -1.27 -7.07
C SER A 264 -12.79 -2.55 -6.74
N TRP A 265 -13.34 -3.23 -7.74
CA TRP A 265 -13.99 -4.53 -7.54
C TRP A 265 -12.99 -5.56 -7.01
N LEU A 266 -11.82 -5.68 -7.63
CA LEU A 266 -10.79 -6.61 -7.17
C LEU A 266 -10.30 -6.28 -5.75
N GLU A 267 -10.11 -5.00 -5.42
CA GLU A 267 -9.77 -4.53 -4.06
C GLU A 267 -10.83 -4.89 -3.03
N SER A 268 -12.11 -4.97 -3.42
CA SER A 268 -13.21 -5.32 -2.52
C SER A 268 -13.34 -6.83 -2.26
N HIS A 269 -12.65 -7.66 -3.05
CA HIS A 269 -12.77 -9.12 -2.99
C HIS A 269 -11.45 -9.86 -2.73
N VAL A 270 -10.29 -9.21 -2.91
CA VAL A 270 -8.98 -9.82 -2.64
C VAL A 270 -8.31 -9.17 -1.42
N CYS A 271 -7.93 -9.99 -0.46
CA CYS A 271 -7.15 -9.56 0.70
C CYS A 271 -5.98 -10.52 0.95
N ILE A 272 -5.04 -10.09 1.80
CA ILE A 272 -3.83 -10.83 2.13
C ILE A 272 -3.87 -11.21 3.61
N VAL A 273 -3.45 -12.42 3.95
CA VAL A 273 -3.25 -12.85 5.34
C VAL A 273 -1.84 -13.39 5.53
N PRO A 274 -1.16 -13.02 6.63
CA PRO A 274 0.19 -13.51 6.90
C PRO A 274 0.17 -14.99 7.30
N MET A 275 1.19 -15.70 6.85
CA MET A 275 1.59 -17.03 7.33
C MET A 275 3.00 -16.97 7.91
N PHE A 276 3.51 -18.13 8.35
CA PHE A 276 4.90 -18.25 8.76
C PHE A 276 5.87 -17.96 7.58
N PRO A 277 7.05 -17.36 7.85
CA PRO A 277 8.04 -17.08 6.82
C PRO A 277 8.56 -18.37 6.19
N ARG A 278 8.95 -18.30 4.92
CA ARG A 278 9.57 -19.44 4.24
C ARG A 278 10.84 -19.87 4.97
N ARG A 279 10.92 -21.17 5.29
CA ARG A 279 12.03 -21.74 6.07
C ARG A 279 13.35 -21.64 5.29
N PRO A 280 14.49 -21.34 5.94
CA PRO A 280 15.79 -21.36 5.29
C PRO A 280 16.07 -22.71 4.61
N GLY A 281 16.63 -22.69 3.40
CA GLY A 281 16.95 -23.90 2.65
C GLY A 281 15.76 -24.61 2.00
N CYS A 282 14.52 -24.11 2.16
CA CYS A 282 13.36 -24.68 1.48
C CYS A 282 13.46 -24.47 -0.04
N SER A 283 13.51 -25.57 -0.79
CA SER A 283 13.34 -25.60 -2.23
C SER A 283 11.89 -25.94 -2.59
N VAL A 284 11.22 -25.04 -3.32
CA VAL A 284 9.85 -25.27 -3.80
C VAL A 284 9.81 -25.99 -5.14
N ILE A 285 10.97 -26.15 -5.78
CA ILE A 285 11.12 -26.87 -7.06
C ILE A 285 11.55 -28.33 -6.86
N GLU A 286 11.77 -28.75 -5.61
CA GLU A 286 12.07 -30.14 -5.29
C GLU A 286 10.86 -31.02 -5.62
N GLY A 287 11.10 -32.13 -6.33
CA GLY A 287 10.03 -33.01 -6.78
C GLY A 287 9.09 -32.39 -7.81
N LYS A 288 9.53 -31.35 -8.54
CA LYS A 288 8.72 -30.74 -9.60
C LYS A 288 8.32 -31.77 -10.66
N ASP A 289 7.09 -31.67 -11.13
CA ASP A 289 6.50 -32.53 -12.15
C ASP A 289 5.74 -31.67 -13.17
N VAL A 290 6.50 -31.11 -14.11
CA VAL A 290 6.00 -30.18 -15.11
C VAL A 290 5.70 -30.96 -16.40
N THR A 291 4.43 -30.99 -16.79
CA THR A 291 3.96 -31.64 -18.02
C THR A 291 3.09 -30.68 -18.84
N PRO A 292 2.91 -30.92 -20.16
CA PRO A 292 2.03 -30.12 -21.00
C PRO A 292 0.61 -29.99 -20.45
N GLU A 293 0.04 -31.06 -19.87
CA GLU A 293 -1.31 -31.05 -19.32
C GLU A 293 -1.42 -30.09 -18.12
N LYS A 294 -0.42 -30.13 -17.21
CA LYS A 294 -0.39 -29.26 -16.02
C LYS A 294 -0.12 -27.80 -16.38
N VAL A 295 0.75 -27.55 -17.36
CA VAL A 295 0.98 -26.19 -17.86
C VAL A 295 -0.26 -25.66 -18.57
N ASN A 296 -0.96 -26.47 -19.35
CA ASN A 296 -2.24 -26.08 -19.94
C ASN A 296 -3.32 -25.75 -18.88
N ALA A 297 -3.37 -26.51 -17.78
CA ALA A 297 -4.27 -26.19 -16.66
C ALA A 297 -3.93 -24.83 -16.04
N LEU A 298 -2.64 -24.54 -15.84
CA LEU A 298 -2.17 -23.25 -15.32
C LEU A 298 -2.55 -22.08 -16.23
N THR A 299 -2.27 -22.18 -17.52
CA THR A 299 -2.49 -21.08 -18.47
C THR A 299 -3.98 -20.89 -18.77
N SER A 300 -4.76 -21.97 -18.85
CA SER A 300 -6.21 -21.91 -18.98
C SER A 300 -6.88 -21.27 -17.76
N ALA A 301 -6.38 -21.55 -16.54
CA ALA A 301 -6.85 -20.89 -15.34
C ALA A 301 -6.53 -19.38 -15.36
N ALA A 302 -5.35 -18.99 -15.85
CA ALA A 302 -5.01 -17.58 -16.02
C ALA A 302 -5.96 -16.86 -16.98
N ASP A 303 -6.23 -17.42 -18.16
CA ASP A 303 -7.17 -16.82 -19.13
C ASP A 303 -8.57 -16.64 -18.52
N ARG A 304 -9.13 -17.68 -17.87
CA ARG A 304 -10.43 -17.58 -17.19
C ARG A 304 -10.42 -16.54 -16.09
N CYS A 305 -9.35 -16.47 -15.31
CA CYS A 305 -9.22 -15.50 -14.22
C CYS A 305 -9.22 -14.06 -14.75
N TRP A 306 -8.55 -13.80 -15.88
CA TRP A 306 -8.55 -12.49 -16.54
C TRP A 306 -9.95 -12.10 -17.04
N GLU A 307 -10.62 -12.99 -17.76
CA GLU A 307 -11.96 -12.72 -18.31
C GLU A 307 -13.01 -12.53 -17.20
N ALA A 308 -12.99 -13.37 -16.16
CA ALA A 308 -13.89 -13.24 -15.02
C ALA A 308 -13.64 -11.94 -14.24
N MET A 309 -12.38 -11.51 -14.08
CA MET A 309 -12.03 -10.23 -13.47
C MET A 309 -12.60 -9.05 -14.27
N LEU A 310 -12.44 -9.05 -15.60
CA LEU A 310 -12.99 -7.99 -16.46
C LEU A 310 -14.52 -7.97 -16.44
N ALA A 311 -15.15 -9.14 -16.37
CA ALA A 311 -16.59 -9.29 -16.21
C ALA A 311 -17.09 -8.95 -14.80
N ARG A 312 -16.18 -8.86 -13.80
CA ARG A 312 -16.47 -8.74 -12.37
C ARG A 312 -17.36 -9.88 -11.86
N ASP A 313 -17.14 -11.08 -12.38
CA ASP A 313 -17.80 -12.30 -11.93
C ASP A 313 -17.00 -12.94 -10.80
N LEU A 314 -17.49 -12.82 -9.57
CA LEU A 314 -16.78 -13.29 -8.39
C LEU A 314 -16.64 -14.81 -8.34
N ASN A 315 -17.66 -15.55 -8.80
CA ASN A 315 -17.66 -17.01 -8.70
C ASN A 315 -16.68 -17.60 -9.70
N ASP A 316 -16.73 -17.15 -10.95
CA ASP A 316 -15.81 -17.61 -11.98
C ASP A 316 -14.38 -17.15 -11.69
N PHE A 317 -14.21 -15.94 -11.13
CA PHE A 317 -12.91 -15.45 -10.69
C PHE A 317 -12.33 -16.30 -9.56
N ALA A 318 -13.11 -16.60 -8.51
CA ALA A 318 -12.68 -17.44 -7.40
C ALA A 318 -12.32 -18.86 -7.87
N ALA A 319 -13.14 -19.47 -8.73
CA ALA A 319 -12.88 -20.79 -9.29
C ALA A 319 -11.57 -20.80 -10.11
N ALA A 320 -11.38 -19.85 -11.03
CA ALA A 320 -10.17 -19.76 -11.83
C ALA A 320 -8.91 -19.43 -10.99
N PHE A 321 -9.06 -18.62 -9.94
CA PHE A 321 -7.99 -18.29 -8.99
C PHE A 321 -7.54 -19.55 -8.22
N ALA A 322 -8.48 -20.35 -7.74
CA ALA A 322 -8.21 -21.64 -7.09
C ALA A 322 -7.58 -22.65 -8.07
N ASP A 323 -8.14 -22.81 -9.27
CA ASP A 323 -7.62 -23.71 -10.29
C ASP A 323 -6.17 -23.35 -10.68
N SER A 324 -5.84 -22.05 -10.72
CA SER A 324 -4.47 -21.61 -10.96
C SER A 324 -3.53 -22.02 -9.83
N PHE A 325 -3.96 -21.98 -8.57
CA PHE A 325 -3.17 -22.42 -7.44
C PHE A 325 -2.99 -23.95 -7.43
N ASP A 326 -4.05 -24.70 -7.72
CA ASP A 326 -4.01 -26.16 -7.80
C ASP A 326 -3.07 -26.64 -8.91
N ALA A 327 -3.08 -25.96 -10.07
CA ALA A 327 -2.13 -26.25 -11.16
C ALA A 327 -0.67 -26.00 -10.74
N GLN A 328 -0.42 -24.96 -9.94
CA GLN A 328 0.93 -24.70 -9.39
C GLN A 328 1.35 -25.80 -8.41
N VAL A 329 0.49 -26.18 -7.47
CA VAL A 329 0.78 -27.25 -6.52
C VAL A 329 1.00 -28.58 -7.24
N ALA A 330 0.24 -28.86 -8.30
CA ALA A 330 0.40 -30.06 -9.12
C ALA A 330 1.75 -30.12 -9.82
N MET A 331 2.31 -28.99 -10.25
CA MET A 331 3.65 -28.92 -10.85
C MET A 331 4.77 -28.83 -9.81
N PHE A 332 4.49 -28.21 -8.66
CA PHE A 332 5.47 -27.91 -7.61
C PHE A 332 4.93 -28.33 -6.24
N PRO A 333 4.84 -29.65 -5.94
CA PRO A 333 4.25 -30.14 -4.70
C PRO A 333 4.96 -29.61 -3.44
N ALA A 334 6.27 -29.34 -3.55
CA ALA A 334 7.08 -28.79 -2.46
C ALA A 334 6.69 -27.34 -2.07
N MET A 335 5.80 -26.66 -2.81
CA MET A 335 5.16 -25.42 -2.35
C MET A 335 4.36 -25.65 -1.05
N MET A 336 3.73 -26.82 -0.90
CA MET A 336 2.88 -27.20 0.24
C MET A 336 3.72 -27.71 1.42
N GLN A 337 4.57 -26.83 1.96
CA GLN A 337 5.40 -27.13 3.13
C GLN A 337 4.56 -27.42 4.40
N PRO A 338 5.12 -28.12 5.40
CA PRO A 338 4.44 -28.38 6.66
C PRO A 338 3.92 -27.10 7.32
N GLY A 339 2.61 -27.08 7.62
CA GLY A 339 1.87 -25.96 8.18
C GLY A 339 1.09 -25.13 7.15
N VAL A 340 1.41 -25.19 5.85
CA VAL A 340 0.67 -24.43 4.82
C VAL A 340 -0.81 -24.83 4.80
N GLN A 341 -1.07 -26.14 4.78
CA GLN A 341 -2.44 -26.66 4.77
C GLN A 341 -3.24 -26.23 6.00
N GLU A 342 -2.63 -26.26 7.19
CA GLU A 342 -3.27 -25.81 8.43
C GLU A 342 -3.65 -24.32 8.38
N HIS A 343 -2.86 -23.49 7.70
CA HIS A 343 -3.19 -22.08 7.50
C HIS A 343 -4.32 -21.88 6.49
N ILE A 344 -4.33 -22.64 5.40
CA ILE A 344 -5.42 -22.65 4.42
C ILE A 344 -6.73 -23.07 5.09
N ASP A 345 -6.71 -24.12 5.91
CA ASP A 345 -7.91 -24.67 6.56
C ASP A 345 -8.60 -23.66 7.49
N ARG A 346 -7.86 -22.70 8.06
CA ARG A 346 -8.44 -21.61 8.90
C ARG A 346 -9.35 -20.66 8.12
N TRP A 347 -9.17 -20.60 6.80
CA TRP A 347 -9.88 -19.70 5.89
C TRP A 347 -10.83 -20.44 4.95
N ARG A 348 -10.81 -21.78 4.94
CA ARG A 348 -11.62 -22.63 4.06
C ARG A 348 -13.10 -22.30 4.06
N ASP A 349 -13.66 -22.01 5.23
CA ASP A 349 -15.10 -21.70 5.37
C ASP A 349 -15.42 -20.20 5.25
N LYS A 350 -14.40 -19.35 5.06
CA LYS A 350 -14.51 -17.89 5.02
C LYS A 350 -14.18 -17.29 3.66
N ALA A 351 -13.30 -17.95 2.90
CA ALA A 351 -12.84 -17.51 1.60
C ALA A 351 -13.39 -18.43 0.51
N LEU A 352 -13.74 -17.85 -0.63
CA LEU A 352 -14.17 -18.57 -1.83
C LEU A 352 -12.99 -19.28 -2.51
N ALA A 353 -11.81 -18.68 -2.43
CA ALA A 353 -10.57 -19.24 -2.95
C ALA A 353 -9.36 -18.67 -2.20
N TRP A 354 -8.21 -19.33 -2.34
CA TRP A 354 -6.94 -18.92 -1.75
C TRP A 354 -5.77 -19.30 -2.64
N LYS A 355 -4.66 -18.58 -2.47
CA LYS A 355 -3.41 -18.83 -3.18
C LYS A 355 -2.24 -18.37 -2.34
N MET A 356 -1.15 -19.14 -2.32
CA MET A 356 0.12 -18.66 -1.78
C MET A 356 0.74 -17.64 -2.73
N LEU A 357 1.12 -16.49 -2.19
CA LEU A 357 1.80 -15.46 -2.97
C LEU A 357 3.26 -15.86 -3.24
N GLY A 358 3.74 -15.53 -4.44
CA GLY A 358 5.08 -15.84 -4.92
C GLY A 358 5.31 -17.34 -5.16
N ALA A 359 6.56 -17.79 -5.00
CA ALA A 359 6.96 -19.16 -5.32
C ALA A 359 6.47 -20.24 -4.33
N GLY A 360 5.74 -19.88 -3.27
CA GLY A 360 5.24 -20.81 -2.24
C GLY A 360 6.21 -21.16 -1.11
N GLY A 361 5.81 -22.10 -0.25
CA GLY A 361 6.59 -22.61 0.89
C GLY A 361 6.49 -21.79 2.19
N GLY A 362 5.58 -20.82 2.25
CA GLY A 362 5.37 -19.89 3.37
C GLY A 362 5.04 -18.49 2.89
N GLY A 363 5.02 -17.51 3.78
CA GLY A 363 4.85 -16.10 3.46
C GLY A 363 3.44 -15.60 3.69
N HIS A 364 2.69 -15.33 2.62
CA HIS A 364 1.32 -14.82 2.71
C HIS A 364 0.38 -15.62 1.82
N LEU A 365 -0.90 -15.66 2.21
CA LEU A 365 -1.98 -16.12 1.34
C LEU A 365 -2.75 -14.90 0.83
N ALA A 366 -3.05 -14.88 -0.45
CA ALA A 366 -4.15 -14.08 -0.98
C ALA A 366 -5.43 -14.90 -0.86
N LEU A 367 -6.51 -14.25 -0.43
CA LEU A 367 -7.83 -14.81 -0.27
C LEU A 367 -8.80 -14.06 -1.19
N VAL A 368 -9.71 -14.80 -1.82
CA VAL A 368 -10.87 -14.26 -2.53
C VAL A 368 -12.08 -14.41 -1.61
N MET A 369 -12.79 -13.32 -1.33
CA MET A 369 -13.90 -13.28 -0.38
C MET A 369 -15.08 -12.49 -0.95
N GLU A 370 -16.30 -12.89 -0.62
CA GLU A 370 -17.50 -12.10 -0.93
C GLU A 370 -17.49 -10.76 -0.18
N HIS A 371 -17.09 -10.79 1.10
CA HIS A 371 -16.91 -9.62 1.93
C HIS A 371 -15.62 -9.73 2.74
N ILE A 372 -14.71 -8.76 2.55
CA ILE A 372 -13.46 -8.67 3.31
C ILE A 372 -13.78 -8.13 4.72
N PRO A 373 -13.38 -8.83 5.80
CA PRO A 373 -13.60 -8.35 7.17
C PRO A 373 -12.72 -7.13 7.49
N GLU A 374 -13.15 -6.29 8.44
CA GLU A 374 -12.40 -5.09 8.84
C GLU A 374 -11.09 -5.40 9.59
N GLU A 375 -11.00 -6.55 10.26
CA GLU A 375 -9.85 -6.96 11.05
C GLU A 375 -9.35 -8.37 10.67
N GLY A 376 -8.06 -8.62 10.92
CA GLY A 376 -7.44 -9.93 10.72
C GLY A 376 -7.01 -10.24 9.28
N VAL A 377 -7.16 -9.28 8.38
CA VAL A 377 -6.73 -9.33 6.97
C VAL A 377 -6.03 -8.03 6.58
N ILE A 378 -5.25 -8.08 5.52
CA ILE A 378 -4.58 -6.93 4.92
C ILE A 378 -5.29 -6.62 3.60
N PRO A 379 -6.07 -5.53 3.51
CA PRO A 379 -6.69 -5.14 2.25
C PRO A 379 -5.61 -4.73 1.25
N ILE A 380 -5.83 -5.04 -0.03
CA ILE A 380 -4.94 -4.59 -1.09
C ILE A 380 -5.37 -3.20 -1.58
N LYS A 381 -4.41 -2.41 -2.06
CA LYS A 381 -4.67 -1.19 -2.81
C LYS A 381 -3.86 -1.25 -4.09
N ILE A 382 -4.50 -1.48 -5.22
CA ILE A 382 -3.86 -1.55 -6.53
C ILE A 382 -3.41 -0.15 -6.93
N ARG A 383 -2.18 -0.03 -7.41
CA ARG A 383 -1.62 1.24 -7.87
C ARG A 383 -2.33 1.69 -9.16
N ARG A 384 -2.92 2.89 -9.16
CA ARG A 384 -3.51 3.46 -10.39
C ARG A 384 -2.43 4.13 -11.22
N LYS A 385 -2.65 4.15 -12.53
CA LYS A 385 -1.87 4.96 -13.46
C LYS A 385 -2.09 6.44 -13.09
N ASP A 386 -1.01 7.20 -13.00
CA ASP A 386 -1.01 8.64 -12.68
C ASP A 386 -1.38 9.06 -11.24
N SER A 387 -1.20 8.17 -10.24
CA SER A 387 -1.51 8.45 -8.81
C SER A 387 -0.52 9.37 -8.06
N PHE A 388 0.21 10.25 -8.74
CA PHE A 388 1.25 11.09 -8.13
C PHE A 388 0.90 12.58 -8.15
#